data_AF-A0A447TKJ3-F1
#
_entry.id   AF-A0A447TKJ3-F1
#
_cell.length_a   1.000
_cell.length_b   1.000
_cell.length_c   1.000
_cell.angle_alpha   90.00
_cell.angle_beta   90.00
_cell.angle_gamma   90.00
#
_symmetry.space_group_name_H-M   'P 1'
#
loop_
_entity.id
_entity.type
_entity.pdbx_description
1 polymer ?
#
loop_
_entity_poly.entity_id
_entity_poly.type
_entity_poly.pdbx_seq_one_letter_code
_entity_poly.pdbx_strand_id
1 'polypeptide(L)'
;MLLAGDSMMQGVALHLLPPLFRQHQVKAIDISKQSTGLTYPDFFNWPATIERQLAANPKTQLLVMFVGANDTWDMVNGNHYIRFASPDWEQRYRERIRSILASAGKRKVKVLWLGLPNMSRDKLNDGVHYLNRLYREEVAAGGGRFISTRETLGSQDDSFNKFMTLPDQGEVAVRTADGVHFTRQGQLLLARRVLAELRFE
;
A
#
# COMPACT_ATOMS: atom_id res chain seq x y z
N MET A 1 13.85 -3.81 7.47
CA MET A 1 12.68 -3.17 6.84
C MET A 1 11.41 -3.86 7.33
N LEU A 2 10.32 -3.13 7.43
CA LEU A 2 8.99 -3.67 7.72
C LEU A 2 8.10 -3.46 6.48
N LEU A 3 7.53 -4.54 5.95
CA LEU A 3 6.56 -4.52 4.85
C LEU A 3 5.19 -4.77 5.44
N ALA A 4 4.23 -3.88 5.17
CA ALA A 4 2.92 -3.92 5.79
C ALA A 4 1.83 -3.51 4.81
N GLY A 5 0.65 -4.11 4.98
CA GLY A 5 -0.49 -3.86 4.11
C GLY A 5 -1.37 -5.07 3.91
N ASP A 6 -2.28 -4.98 2.94
CA ASP A 6 -3.30 -6.00 2.70
C ASP A 6 -2.84 -7.08 1.69
N SER A 7 -3.76 -7.68 0.95
CA SER A 7 -3.45 -8.69 -0.07
C SER A 7 -2.54 -8.14 -1.18
N MET A 8 -2.56 -6.83 -1.45
CA MET A 8 -1.66 -6.21 -2.43
C MET A 8 -0.22 -6.23 -1.95
N MET A 9 0.05 -5.85 -0.69
CA MET A 9 1.40 -5.97 -0.13
C MET A 9 1.87 -7.41 -0.15
N GLN A 10 1.02 -8.37 0.23
CA GLN A 10 1.42 -9.77 0.29
C GLN A 10 1.93 -10.30 -1.06
N GLY A 11 1.25 -9.93 -2.15
CA GLY A 11 1.69 -10.29 -3.50
C GLY A 11 3.06 -9.67 -3.87
N VAL A 12 3.31 -8.42 -3.47
CA VAL A 12 4.56 -7.70 -3.78
C VAL A 12 5.71 -8.14 -2.87
N ALA A 13 5.45 -8.32 -1.57
CA ALA A 13 6.42 -8.70 -0.55
C ALA A 13 7.12 -10.02 -0.90
N LEU A 14 6.38 -10.99 -1.47
CA LEU A 14 6.93 -12.26 -1.96
C LEU A 14 8.11 -12.07 -2.93
N HIS A 15 8.10 -11.01 -3.74
CA HIS A 15 9.16 -10.71 -4.70
C HIS A 15 10.15 -9.66 -4.21
N LEU A 16 9.87 -8.97 -3.11
CA LEU A 16 10.80 -8.05 -2.45
C LEU A 16 11.78 -8.79 -1.53
N LEU A 17 11.30 -9.78 -0.76
CA LEU A 17 12.10 -10.47 0.24
C LEU A 17 13.37 -11.12 -0.34
N PRO A 18 13.32 -11.87 -1.47
CA PRO A 18 14.51 -12.53 -1.99
C PRO A 18 15.65 -11.59 -2.42
N PRO A 19 15.45 -10.55 -3.26
CA PRO A 19 16.51 -9.62 -3.64
C PRO A 19 17.01 -8.78 -2.46
N LEU A 20 16.14 -8.33 -1.56
CA LEU A 20 16.55 -7.61 -0.35
C LEU A 20 17.55 -8.43 0.47
N PHE A 21 17.28 -9.71 0.68
CA PHE A 21 18.17 -10.59 1.43
C PHE A 21 19.44 -10.94 0.64
N ARG A 22 19.30 -11.51 -0.57
CA ARG A 22 20.43 -12.09 -1.31
C ARG A 22 21.37 -11.07 -1.94
N GLN A 23 20.85 -9.93 -2.40
CA GLN A 23 21.64 -8.94 -3.15
C GLN A 23 22.07 -7.78 -2.26
N HIS A 24 21.22 -7.38 -1.31
CA HIS A 24 21.44 -6.18 -0.50
C HIS A 24 21.68 -6.47 0.99
N GLN A 25 21.61 -7.74 1.42
CA GLN A 25 21.79 -8.15 2.83
C GLN A 25 20.83 -7.41 3.80
N VAL A 26 19.69 -6.94 3.28
CA VAL A 26 18.66 -6.25 4.05
C VAL A 26 17.67 -7.27 4.58
N LYS A 27 17.59 -7.39 5.91
CA LYS A 27 16.51 -8.14 6.55
C LYS A 27 15.20 -7.36 6.46
N ALA A 28 14.20 -7.97 5.84
CA ALA A 28 12.83 -7.46 5.78
C ALA A 28 11.86 -8.43 6.46
N ILE A 29 10.84 -7.89 7.10
CA ILE A 29 9.77 -8.64 7.76
C ILE A 29 8.47 -8.26 7.07
N ASP A 30 7.76 -9.24 6.53
CA ASP A 30 6.43 -9.06 5.98
C ASP A 30 5.38 -9.37 7.04
N ILE A 31 4.56 -8.38 7.37
CA ILE A 31 3.43 -8.50 8.29
C ILE A 31 2.10 -8.29 7.57
N SER A 32 2.08 -8.37 6.24
CA SER A 32 0.87 -8.19 5.44
C SER A 32 -0.23 -9.18 5.82
N LYS A 33 -1.47 -8.71 5.75
CA LYS A 33 -2.65 -9.51 6.13
C LYS A 33 -3.80 -9.27 5.17
N GLN A 34 -4.22 -10.32 4.49
CA GLN A 34 -5.35 -10.28 3.56
C GLN A 34 -6.66 -9.80 4.23
N SER A 35 -7.55 -9.23 3.42
CA SER A 35 -8.87 -8.77 3.84
C SER A 35 -8.87 -7.74 4.98
N THR A 36 -7.76 -7.01 5.12
CA THR A 36 -7.63 -5.90 6.08
C THR A 36 -7.55 -4.57 5.34
N GLY A 37 -7.74 -3.49 6.10
CA GLY A 37 -7.65 -2.13 5.62
C GLY A 37 -7.64 -1.19 6.82
N LEU A 38 -7.55 0.10 6.58
CA LEU A 38 -7.61 1.11 7.64
C LEU A 38 -9.07 1.39 8.07
N THR A 39 -10.09 0.96 7.34
CA THR A 39 -11.50 1.32 7.59
C THR A 39 -12.08 0.68 8.86
N TYR A 40 -11.71 -0.56 9.16
CA TYR A 40 -12.31 -1.37 10.24
C TYR A 40 -11.28 -1.82 11.28
N PRO A 41 -10.89 -0.93 12.22
CA PRO A 41 -9.86 -1.24 13.22
C PRO A 41 -10.27 -2.35 14.20
N ASP A 42 -11.57 -2.59 14.41
CA ASP A 42 -12.07 -3.67 15.27
C ASP A 42 -11.76 -5.06 14.69
N PHE A 43 -11.75 -5.19 13.36
CA PHE A 43 -11.30 -6.41 12.70
C PHE A 43 -9.77 -6.50 12.66
N PHE A 44 -9.10 -5.40 12.26
CA PHE A 44 -7.66 -5.33 12.27
C PHE A 44 -7.14 -3.89 12.39
N ASN A 45 -6.52 -3.57 13.52
CA ASN A 45 -5.98 -2.24 13.77
C ASN A 45 -4.55 -2.11 13.24
N TRP A 46 -4.41 -1.59 12.01
CA TRP A 46 -3.10 -1.30 11.42
C TRP A 46 -2.27 -0.29 12.22
N PRO A 47 -2.79 0.89 12.63
CA PRO A 47 -2.04 1.83 13.46
C PRO A 47 -1.38 1.21 14.68
N ALA A 48 -2.16 0.48 15.50
CA ALA A 48 -1.64 -0.18 16.70
C ALA A 48 -0.67 -1.33 16.34
N THR A 49 -0.91 -2.05 15.24
CA THR A 49 -0.03 -3.13 14.79
C THR A 49 1.32 -2.58 14.35
N ILE A 50 1.36 -1.48 13.58
CA ILE A 50 2.61 -0.83 13.18
C ILE A 50 3.37 -0.34 14.41
N GLU A 51 2.71 0.33 15.35
CA GLU A 51 3.34 0.79 16.58
C GLU A 51 4.04 -0.36 17.33
N ARG A 52 3.33 -1.47 17.55
CA ARG A 52 3.88 -2.66 18.21
C ARG A 52 5.03 -3.29 17.43
N GLN A 53 4.90 -3.40 16.10
CA GLN A 53 5.92 -4.04 15.27
C GLN A 53 7.19 -3.20 15.19
N LEU A 54 7.08 -1.88 15.12
CA LEU A 54 8.24 -1.00 15.19
C LEU A 54 8.88 -0.99 16.59
N ALA A 55 8.09 -1.22 17.65
CA ALA A 55 8.62 -1.42 19.01
C ALA A 55 9.40 -2.71 19.15
N ALA A 56 8.86 -3.82 18.64
CA ALA A 56 9.51 -5.13 18.68
C ALA A 56 10.74 -5.21 17.76
N ASN A 57 10.84 -4.36 16.74
CA ASN A 57 11.91 -4.37 15.74
C ASN A 57 12.66 -3.02 15.69
N PRO A 58 13.43 -2.66 16.74
CA PRO A 58 14.05 -1.33 16.87
C PRO A 58 15.11 -1.02 15.81
N LYS A 59 15.62 -2.03 15.08
CA LYS A 59 16.55 -1.86 13.94
C LYS A 59 15.84 -1.54 12.62
N THR A 60 14.52 -1.40 12.61
CA THR A 60 13.76 -1.06 11.40
C THR A 60 14.09 0.36 10.99
N GLN A 61 14.59 0.56 9.76
CA GLN A 61 14.90 1.89 9.21
C GLN A 61 13.86 2.38 8.20
N LEU A 62 13.09 1.47 7.62
CA LEU A 62 12.06 1.75 6.62
C LEU A 62 10.82 0.90 6.88
N LEU A 63 9.67 1.56 6.86
CA LEU A 63 8.34 0.99 6.74
C LEU A 63 7.85 1.19 5.30
N VAL A 64 7.46 0.11 4.63
CA VAL A 64 6.76 0.15 3.35
C VAL A 64 5.30 -0.23 3.58
N MET A 65 4.38 0.69 3.27
CA MET A 65 2.94 0.50 3.39
C MET A 65 2.31 0.31 2.01
N PHE A 66 1.48 -0.73 1.83
CA PHE A 66 0.65 -0.90 0.64
C PHE A 66 -0.71 -1.48 1.03
N VAL A 67 -1.68 -0.60 1.26
CA VAL A 67 -2.99 -0.93 1.85
C VAL A 67 -4.09 -0.08 1.24
N GLY A 68 -5.30 -0.61 1.17
CA GLY A 68 -6.51 0.16 0.89
C GLY A 68 -7.46 -0.48 -0.13
N ALA A 69 -7.18 -1.68 -0.63
CA ALA A 69 -8.10 -2.38 -1.54
C ALA A 69 -9.46 -2.68 -0.90
N ASN A 70 -9.50 -2.71 0.44
CA ASN A 70 -10.68 -3.03 1.24
C ASN A 70 -11.32 -1.79 1.90
N ASP A 71 -10.89 -0.57 1.54
CA ASP A 71 -11.23 0.64 2.30
C ASP A 71 -12.22 1.59 1.63
N THR A 72 -12.70 1.28 0.43
CA THR A 72 -13.57 2.18 -0.35
C THR A 72 -15.06 2.05 0.06
N TRP A 73 -15.33 1.86 1.35
CA TRP A 73 -16.64 1.53 1.89
C TRP A 73 -16.95 2.35 3.16
N ASP A 74 -18.23 2.36 3.54
CA ASP A 74 -18.72 3.09 4.71
C ASP A 74 -18.09 2.53 5.99
N MET A 75 -17.67 3.40 6.90
CA MET A 75 -17.25 2.95 8.24
C MET A 75 -18.50 2.62 9.06
N VAL A 76 -18.35 1.68 9.99
CA VAL A 76 -19.36 1.38 10.99
C VAL A 76 -18.85 1.86 12.35
N ASN A 77 -19.67 2.61 13.06
CA ASN A 77 -19.43 3.05 14.43
C ASN A 77 -20.64 2.69 15.29
N GLY A 78 -20.58 1.53 15.94
CA GLY A 78 -21.75 0.93 16.59
C GLY A 78 -22.86 0.68 15.57
N ASN A 79 -24.02 1.31 15.76
CA ASN A 79 -25.16 1.20 14.85
C ASN A 79 -25.19 2.28 13.75
N HIS A 80 -24.20 3.17 13.69
CA HIS A 80 -24.18 4.28 12.74
C HIS A 80 -23.19 4.01 11.61
N TYR A 81 -23.66 4.25 10.38
CA TYR A 81 -22.83 4.24 9.19
C TYR A 81 -22.27 5.63 8.93
N ILE A 82 -20.96 5.71 8.75
CA ILE A 82 -20.28 6.92 8.31
C ILE A 82 -19.96 6.74 6.83
N ARG A 83 -20.62 7.53 5.99
CA ARG A 83 -20.56 7.40 4.54
C ARG A 83 -19.12 7.59 4.04
N PHE A 84 -18.65 6.69 3.17
CA PHE A 84 -17.37 6.82 2.48
C PHE A 84 -17.23 8.20 1.85
N ALA A 85 -16.04 8.79 1.99
CA ALA A 85 -15.69 10.14 1.52
C ALA A 85 -16.52 11.31 2.10
N SER A 86 -17.37 11.08 3.11
CA SER A 86 -17.93 12.18 3.90
C SER A 86 -16.84 12.87 4.75
N PRO A 87 -17.04 14.12 5.19
CA PRO A 87 -16.04 14.82 6.01
C PRO A 87 -15.63 14.05 7.28
N ASP A 88 -16.57 13.41 7.98
CA ASP A 88 -16.29 12.59 9.18
C ASP A 88 -15.49 11.32 8.82
N TRP A 89 -15.84 10.66 7.72
CA TRP A 89 -15.08 9.50 7.22
C TRP A 89 -13.64 9.91 6.88
N GLU A 90 -13.47 11.00 6.13
CA GLU A 90 -12.16 11.49 5.69
C GLU A 90 -11.28 11.83 6.90
N GLN A 91 -11.83 12.56 7.87
CA GLN A 91 -11.12 12.92 9.10
C GLN A 91 -10.58 11.68 9.80
N ARG A 92 -11.43 10.68 10.07
CA ARG A 92 -11.06 9.44 10.76
C ARG A 92 -10.03 8.64 9.99
N TYR A 93 -10.19 8.57 8.66
CA TYR A 93 -9.25 7.84 7.82
C TYR A 93 -7.86 8.49 7.81
N ARG A 94 -7.81 9.83 7.70
CA ARG A 94 -6.57 10.61 7.83
C ARG A 94 -5.93 10.45 9.20
N GLU A 95 -6.71 10.44 10.28
CA GLU A 95 -6.18 10.18 11.63
C GLU A 95 -5.47 8.84 11.72
N ARG A 96 -5.99 7.80 11.07
CA ARG A 96 -5.35 6.47 11.04
C ARG A 96 -4.04 6.49 10.23
N ILE A 97 -4.00 7.19 9.10
CA ILE A 97 -2.76 7.40 8.34
C ILE A 97 -1.73 8.15 9.19
N ARG A 98 -2.12 9.27 9.80
CA ARG A 98 -1.27 10.10 10.68
C ARG A 98 -0.75 9.31 11.87
N SER A 99 -1.55 8.43 12.47
CA SER A 99 -1.10 7.58 13.59
C SER A 99 -0.01 6.59 13.19
N ILE A 100 -0.06 6.05 11.96
CA ILE A 100 0.99 5.19 11.41
C ILE A 100 2.28 6.00 11.21
N LEU A 101 2.16 7.17 10.56
CA LEU A 101 3.29 8.06 10.28
C LEU A 101 3.95 8.55 11.59
N ALA A 102 3.15 8.92 12.59
CA ALA A 102 3.65 9.34 13.90
C ALA A 102 4.41 8.21 14.63
N SER A 103 3.91 6.97 14.57
CA SER A 103 4.61 5.81 15.14
C SER A 103 5.97 5.56 14.49
N ALA A 104 6.06 5.72 13.16
CA ALA A 104 7.32 5.65 12.44
C ALA A 104 8.26 6.81 12.80
N GLY A 105 7.75 8.04 12.83
CA GLY A 105 8.50 9.25 13.16
C GLY A 105 9.11 9.22 14.57
N LYS A 106 8.35 8.78 15.59
CA LYS A 106 8.85 8.58 16.97
C LYS A 106 10.09 7.69 17.06
N ARG A 107 10.24 6.77 16.10
CA ARG A 107 11.34 5.81 16.03
C ARG A 107 12.34 6.11 14.91
N LYS A 108 12.22 7.29 14.27
CA LYS A 108 13.04 7.74 13.14
C LYS A 108 13.04 6.75 11.96
N VAL A 109 11.93 6.05 11.77
CA VAL A 109 11.71 5.12 10.67
C VAL A 109 11.18 5.89 9.48
N LYS A 110 11.86 5.79 8.33
CA LYS A 110 11.37 6.37 7.07
C LYS A 110 10.10 5.64 6.63
N VAL A 111 9.20 6.34 5.94
CA VAL A 111 7.97 5.73 5.40
C VAL A 111 7.95 5.83 3.89
N LEU A 112 7.73 4.69 3.23
CA LEU A 112 7.38 4.58 1.82
C LEU A 112 5.93 4.09 1.72
N TRP A 113 5.04 4.89 1.15
CA TRP A 113 3.63 4.52 0.98
C TRP A 113 3.33 4.31 -0.49
N LEU A 114 2.91 3.10 -0.83
CA LEU A 114 2.54 2.75 -2.19
C LEU A 114 1.08 3.13 -2.42
N GLY A 115 0.84 3.92 -3.45
CA GLY A 115 -0.49 4.23 -3.95
C GLY A 115 -1.15 3.00 -4.53
N LEU A 116 -2.46 2.98 -4.47
CA LEU A 116 -3.31 1.96 -5.06
C LEU A 116 -3.32 2.11 -6.59
N PRO A 117 -3.26 1.01 -7.34
CA PRO A 117 -3.41 1.05 -8.79
C PRO A 117 -4.89 1.21 -9.16
N ASN A 118 -5.16 1.57 -10.42
CA ASN A 118 -6.52 1.62 -10.94
C ASN A 118 -7.21 0.26 -10.82
N MET A 119 -8.53 0.26 -10.63
CA MET A 119 -9.33 -0.95 -10.42
C MET A 119 -10.37 -1.10 -11.54
N SER A 120 -10.74 -2.33 -11.87
CA SER A 120 -11.61 -2.59 -13.04
C SER A 120 -13.04 -2.06 -12.91
N ARG A 121 -13.53 -1.89 -11.68
CA ARG A 121 -14.89 -1.42 -11.40
C ARG A 121 -14.85 0.06 -11.04
N ASP A 122 -15.62 0.88 -11.74
CA ASP A 122 -15.62 2.35 -11.60
C ASP A 122 -15.73 2.81 -10.15
N LYS A 123 -16.73 2.33 -9.40
CA LYS A 123 -16.91 2.71 -7.99
C LYS A 123 -15.68 2.42 -7.12
N LEU A 124 -15.02 1.28 -7.37
CA LEU A 124 -13.80 0.92 -6.64
C LEU A 124 -12.62 1.78 -7.12
N ASN A 125 -12.54 2.05 -8.43
CA ASN A 125 -11.52 2.90 -9.04
C ASN A 125 -11.57 4.33 -8.48
N ASP A 126 -12.75 4.95 -8.46
CA ASP A 126 -12.98 6.28 -7.89
C ASP A 126 -12.60 6.31 -6.40
N GLY A 127 -12.96 5.24 -5.69
CA GLY A 127 -12.60 5.06 -4.29
C GLY A 127 -11.08 5.04 -4.08
N VAL A 128 -10.33 4.26 -4.86
CA VAL A 128 -8.87 4.21 -4.70
C VAL A 128 -8.17 5.50 -5.12
N HIS A 129 -8.72 6.24 -6.10
CA HIS A 129 -8.24 7.59 -6.45
C HIS A 129 -8.42 8.56 -5.29
N TYR A 130 -9.59 8.52 -4.66
CA TYR A 130 -9.86 9.31 -3.46
C TYR A 130 -8.88 8.94 -2.33
N LEU A 131 -8.66 7.65 -2.04
CA LEU A 131 -7.68 7.21 -1.04
C LEU A 131 -6.25 7.65 -1.37
N ASN A 132 -5.83 7.54 -2.63
CA ASN A 132 -4.52 7.97 -3.09
C ASN A 132 -4.25 9.45 -2.86
N ARG A 133 -5.28 10.30 -3.00
CA ARG A 133 -5.19 11.72 -2.66
C ARG A 133 -4.88 11.90 -1.17
N LEU A 134 -5.64 11.22 -0.29
CA LEU A 134 -5.41 11.27 1.16
C LEU A 134 -4.01 10.79 1.52
N TYR A 135 -3.57 9.65 0.95
CA TYR A 135 -2.24 9.11 1.19
C TYR A 135 -1.15 10.09 0.79
N ARG A 136 -1.23 10.66 -0.42
CA ARG A 136 -0.22 11.61 -0.91
C ARG A 136 -0.09 12.83 0.00
N GLU A 137 -1.20 13.41 0.41
CA GLU A 137 -1.24 14.59 1.28
C GLU A 137 -0.67 14.28 2.68
N GLU A 138 -1.17 13.24 3.35
CA GLU A 138 -0.75 12.91 4.72
C GLU A 138 0.69 12.41 4.77
N VAL A 139 1.11 11.57 3.81
CA VAL A 139 2.48 11.02 3.76
C VAL A 139 3.49 12.14 3.51
N ALA A 140 3.19 13.09 2.61
CA ALA A 140 4.05 14.25 2.39
C ALA A 140 4.15 15.13 3.65
N ALA A 141 3.02 15.43 4.30
CA ALA A 141 3.01 16.19 5.55
C ALA A 141 3.78 15.51 6.69
N GLY A 142 3.76 14.17 6.73
CA GLY A 142 4.52 13.36 7.69
C GLY A 142 5.99 13.14 7.33
N GLY A 143 6.52 13.74 6.26
CA GLY A 143 7.89 13.57 5.81
C GLY A 143 8.21 12.19 5.21
N GLY A 144 7.18 11.42 4.87
CA GLY A 144 7.30 10.16 4.14
C GLY A 144 7.29 10.39 2.62
N ARG A 145 7.41 9.29 1.87
CA ARG A 145 7.37 9.31 0.41
C ARG A 145 6.20 8.51 -0.12
N PHE A 146 5.35 9.14 -0.92
CA PHE A 146 4.28 8.48 -1.67
C PHE A 146 4.77 8.07 -3.05
N ILE A 147 4.40 6.86 -3.49
CA ILE A 147 4.75 6.33 -4.81
C ILE A 147 3.51 5.77 -5.50
N SER A 148 3.15 6.34 -6.64
CA SER A 148 2.10 5.79 -7.49
C SER A 148 2.52 4.44 -8.09
N THR A 149 1.62 3.47 -8.04
CA THR A 149 1.80 2.14 -8.65
C THR A 149 1.11 2.01 -10.02
N ARG A 150 0.31 3.00 -10.41
CA ARG A 150 -0.48 3.01 -11.65
C ARG A 150 0.37 2.89 -12.90
N GLU A 151 1.40 3.72 -13.02
CA GLU A 151 2.28 3.77 -14.19
C GLU A 151 3.09 2.48 -14.31
N THR A 152 3.40 1.85 -13.18
CA THR A 152 4.09 0.54 -13.14
C THR A 152 3.24 -0.58 -13.71
N LEU A 153 1.92 -0.44 -13.73
CA LEU A 153 0.98 -1.41 -14.30
C LEU A 153 0.44 -0.95 -15.66
N GLY A 154 1.18 -0.08 -16.34
CA GLY A 154 0.95 0.28 -17.74
C GLY A 154 -0.16 1.29 -17.96
N SER A 155 -0.64 1.97 -16.91
CA SER A 155 -1.69 2.97 -17.05
C SER A 155 -1.13 4.41 -16.96
N GLN A 156 -1.50 5.25 -17.92
CA GLN A 156 -1.11 6.67 -17.99
C GLN A 156 -2.23 7.60 -17.51
N ASP A 157 -3.44 7.08 -17.34
CA ASP A 157 -4.68 7.77 -16.99
C ASP A 157 -5.46 6.96 -15.93
N ASP A 158 -6.66 7.36 -15.57
CA ASP A 158 -7.43 6.67 -14.51
C ASP A 158 -7.96 5.29 -14.95
N SER A 159 -7.59 4.80 -16.14
CA SER A 159 -8.11 3.54 -16.71
C SER A 159 -7.41 2.28 -16.18
N PHE A 160 -8.20 1.24 -15.95
CA PHE A 160 -7.68 -0.08 -15.59
C PHE A 160 -7.08 -0.78 -16.82
N ASN A 161 -5.83 -1.22 -16.69
CA ASN A 161 -5.15 -2.06 -17.69
C ASN A 161 -4.91 -3.46 -17.13
N LYS A 162 -5.45 -4.47 -17.83
CA LYS A 162 -5.21 -5.88 -17.51
C LYS A 162 -3.89 -6.38 -18.06
N PHE A 163 -3.50 -5.86 -19.22
CA PHE A 163 -2.33 -6.24 -19.98
C PHE A 163 -1.40 -5.05 -20.18
N MET A 164 -0.12 -5.33 -20.41
CA MET A 164 0.85 -4.34 -20.85
C MET A 164 1.85 -4.95 -21.82
N THR A 165 2.41 -4.12 -22.70
CA THR A 165 3.50 -4.54 -23.59
C THR A 165 4.84 -4.30 -22.91
N LEU A 166 5.63 -5.36 -22.74
CA LEU A 166 7.02 -5.28 -22.26
C LEU A 166 7.99 -5.47 -23.44
N PRO A 167 9.12 -4.71 -23.49
CA PRO A 167 10.04 -4.73 -24.63
C PRO A 167 10.48 -6.13 -25.09
N ASP A 168 10.79 -7.02 -24.14
CA ASP A 168 11.33 -8.35 -24.44
C ASP A 168 10.31 -9.51 -24.37
N GLN A 169 9.08 -9.23 -23.92
CA GLN A 169 8.07 -10.27 -23.66
C GLN A 169 6.77 -10.07 -24.46
N GLY A 170 6.62 -8.95 -25.16
CA GLY A 170 5.36 -8.61 -25.82
C GLY A 170 4.26 -8.32 -24.80
N GLU A 171 3.01 -8.62 -25.17
CA GLU A 171 1.86 -8.41 -24.31
C GLU A 171 1.82 -9.45 -23.17
N VAL A 172 1.76 -8.96 -21.93
CA VAL A 172 1.67 -9.79 -20.73
C VAL A 172 0.52 -9.32 -19.83
N ALA A 173 -0.18 -10.26 -19.21
CA ALA A 173 -1.16 -9.94 -18.19
C ALA A 173 -0.47 -9.50 -16.90
N VAL A 174 -0.84 -8.34 -16.36
CA VAL A 174 -0.34 -7.80 -15.08
C VAL A 174 -1.39 -7.74 -13.99
N ARG A 175 -2.67 -7.84 -14.35
CA ARG A 175 -3.80 -7.95 -13.42
C ARG A 175 -4.51 -9.28 -13.57
N THR A 176 -5.03 -9.80 -12.47
CA THR A 176 -5.90 -10.98 -12.47
C THR A 176 -7.28 -10.62 -13.04
N ALA A 177 -8.12 -11.63 -13.28
CA ALA A 177 -9.47 -11.42 -13.82
C ALA A 177 -10.42 -10.70 -12.86
N ASP A 178 -10.12 -10.67 -11.55
CA ASP A 178 -10.92 -9.94 -10.57
C ASP A 178 -10.78 -8.41 -10.68
N GLY A 179 -9.76 -7.92 -11.40
CA GLY A 179 -9.50 -6.51 -11.63
C GLY A 179 -9.01 -5.72 -10.41
N VAL A 180 -8.57 -6.43 -9.37
CA VAL A 180 -7.95 -5.91 -8.14
C VAL A 180 -6.54 -6.43 -8.00
N HIS A 181 -6.33 -7.74 -8.07
CA HIS A 181 -5.04 -8.38 -7.79
C HIS A 181 -4.10 -8.41 -9.02
N PHE A 182 -2.88 -8.88 -8.75
CA PHE A 182 -1.76 -8.89 -9.70
C PHE A 182 -1.45 -10.32 -10.14
N THR A 183 -1.11 -10.50 -11.41
CA THR A 183 -0.41 -11.71 -11.85
C THR A 183 1.01 -11.74 -11.27
N ARG A 184 1.71 -12.85 -11.40
CA ARG A 184 3.14 -12.92 -11.05
C ARG A 184 3.97 -11.83 -11.72
N GLN A 185 3.69 -11.50 -12.98
CA GLN A 185 4.40 -10.43 -13.70
C GLN A 185 4.10 -9.05 -13.10
N GLY A 186 2.83 -8.75 -12.80
CA GLY A 186 2.45 -7.51 -12.13
C GLY A 186 3.13 -7.35 -10.75
N GLN A 187 3.16 -8.42 -9.96
CA GLN A 187 3.86 -8.43 -8.67
C GLN A 187 5.36 -8.14 -8.81
N LEU A 188 6.02 -8.74 -9.79
CA LEU A 188 7.44 -8.52 -10.08
C LEU A 188 7.73 -7.08 -10.50
N LEU A 189 6.88 -6.48 -11.34
CA LEU A 189 7.03 -5.08 -11.77
C LEU A 189 6.89 -4.12 -10.59
N LEU A 190 5.89 -4.33 -9.74
CA LEU A 190 5.70 -3.54 -8.52
C LEU A 190 6.89 -3.69 -7.56
N ALA A 191 7.37 -4.92 -7.34
CA ALA A 191 8.53 -5.17 -6.50
C ALA A 191 9.79 -4.47 -7.05
N ARG A 192 10.04 -4.53 -8.37
CA ARG A 192 11.14 -3.81 -9.02
C ARG A 192 11.02 -2.30 -8.86
N ARG A 193 9.81 -1.75 -9.01
CA ARG A 193 9.55 -0.33 -8.78
C ARG A 193 9.91 0.06 -7.35
N VAL A 194 9.49 -0.72 -6.36
CA VAL A 194 9.84 -0.45 -4.95
C VAL A 194 11.35 -0.52 -4.73
N LEU A 195 12.03 -1.55 -5.26
CA LEU A 195 13.49 -1.69 -5.14
C LEU A 195 14.25 -0.50 -5.75
N ALA A 196 13.79 0.04 -6.88
CA ALA A 196 14.40 1.20 -7.54
C ALA A 196 14.36 2.49 -6.69
N GLU A 197 13.46 2.52 -5.70
CA GLU A 197 13.25 3.66 -4.81
C GLU A 197 14.09 3.56 -3.54
N LEU A 198 14.66 2.38 -3.30
CA LEU A 198 15.57 2.13 -2.21
C LEU A 198 16.98 2.56 -2.62
N ARG A 199 17.73 3.04 -1.63
CA ARG A 199 19.17 3.28 -1.74
C ARG A 199 19.82 2.34 -0.75
N PHE A 200 20.69 1.50 -1.26
CA PHE A 200 21.47 0.53 -0.50
C PHE A 200 22.90 1.07 -0.53
N GLU A 201 23.17 2.03 0.34
CA GLU A 201 24.54 2.50 0.63
C GLU A 201 25.15 1.63 1.72
#